data_AF-A0A1V0QTY7-F1
#
_entry.id   AF-A0A1V0QTY7-F1
#
_cell.length_a   1.000
_cell.length_b   1.000
_cell.length_c   1.000
_cell.angle_alpha   90.00
_cell.angle_beta   90.00
_cell.angle_gamma   90.00
#
_symmetry.space_group_name_H-M   'P 1'
#
loop_
_entity.id
_entity.type
_entity.pdbx_description
1 polymer ?
#
loop_
_entity_poly.entity_id
_entity_poly.type
_entity_poly.pdbx_seq_one_letter_code
_entity_poly.pdbx_strand_id
1 'polypeptide(L)'
;MVMGLATLLTGCGGEPRSVVATELLDRQGYDAALRQSSGDYRWPADYRPDLDRLSGSSAPGSGEAALAGSERIILEIANSCAWYKSWDDARGRADHSSAEEALTVLEEVLPGYGPQNPDGRRYAREAASRARAGDPSLARQFTEANCDGVIAWDRTGTGADG
;
A
#
# COMPACT_ATOMS: atom_id res chain seq x y z
N MET A 1 -51.09 5.49 -55.45
CA MET A 1 -50.66 4.16 -55.96
C MET A 1 -49.26 4.33 -56.51
N VAL A 2 -48.19 3.70 -56.03
CA VAL A 2 -47.96 2.32 -55.56
C VAL A 2 -46.94 2.39 -54.39
N MET A 3 -47.33 2.08 -53.14
CA MET A 3 -46.92 0.91 -52.34
C MET A 3 -45.52 0.32 -52.59
N GLY A 4 -44.67 0.37 -51.56
CA GLY A 4 -43.52 -0.52 -51.37
C GLY A 4 -43.20 -0.62 -49.87
N LEU A 5 -43.34 -1.81 -49.32
CA LEU A 5 -43.33 -2.15 -47.88
C LEU A 5 -42.10 -3.04 -47.56
N ALA A 6 -41.62 -2.97 -46.31
CA ALA A 6 -40.80 -3.97 -45.57
C ALA A 6 -39.29 -4.07 -45.93
N THR A 7 -38.31 -4.35 -45.06
CA THR A 7 -38.30 -4.90 -43.68
C THR A 7 -36.92 -4.69 -43.01
N LEU A 8 -36.88 -4.83 -41.68
CA LEU A 8 -35.76 -4.74 -40.73
C LEU A 8 -34.59 -5.74 -40.94
N LEU A 9 -33.36 -5.32 -40.60
CA LEU A 9 -32.25 -6.13 -40.06
C LEU A 9 -31.41 -5.21 -39.11
N THR A 10 -31.58 -5.29 -37.79
CA THR A 10 -30.70 -5.98 -36.83
C THR A 10 -29.19 -5.73 -37.01
N GLY A 11 -28.62 -4.98 -36.08
CA GLY A 11 -27.17 -4.89 -35.87
C GLY A 11 -26.89 -4.43 -34.43
N CYS A 12 -26.67 -5.40 -33.54
CA CYS A 12 -26.31 -5.18 -32.14
C CYS A 12 -25.01 -4.37 -32.03
N GLY A 13 -25.12 -3.07 -31.85
CA GLY A 13 -24.01 -2.20 -31.44
C GLY A 13 -23.79 -2.28 -29.93
N GLY A 14 -23.63 -3.48 -29.39
CA GLY A 14 -23.03 -3.63 -28.08
C GLY A 14 -21.53 -3.50 -28.28
N GLU A 15 -20.95 -2.34 -27.93
CA GLU A 15 -19.51 -2.27 -27.71
C GLU A 15 -19.11 -3.48 -26.86
N PRO A 16 -18.09 -4.25 -27.25
CA PRO A 16 -17.55 -5.25 -26.34
C PRO A 16 -17.10 -4.46 -25.12
N ARG A 17 -17.86 -4.58 -24.02
CA ARG A 17 -17.33 -4.30 -22.69
C ARG A 17 -16.04 -5.11 -22.64
N SER A 18 -14.90 -4.42 -22.73
CA SER A 18 -13.62 -5.04 -22.45
C SER A 18 -13.76 -5.61 -21.06
N VAL A 19 -13.95 -6.91 -20.99
CA VAL A 19 -13.81 -7.65 -19.75
C VAL A 19 -12.33 -7.50 -19.48
N VAL A 20 -11.97 -6.53 -18.64
CA VAL A 20 -10.61 -6.44 -18.12
C VAL A 20 -10.38 -7.81 -17.52
N ALA A 21 -9.54 -8.62 -18.16
CA ALA A 21 -9.23 -9.94 -17.66
C ALA A 21 -8.60 -9.71 -16.29
N THR A 22 -9.34 -10.06 -15.25
CA THR A 22 -8.86 -9.96 -13.90
C THR A 22 -7.85 -11.08 -13.72
N GLU A 23 -6.57 -10.75 -13.88
CA GLU A 23 -5.49 -11.70 -13.71
C GLU A 23 -5.47 -12.18 -12.26
N LEU A 24 -5.40 -13.50 -12.09
CA LEU A 24 -5.29 -14.16 -10.81
C LEU A 24 -3.88 -14.72 -10.64
N LEU A 25 -3.27 -14.43 -9.50
CA LEU A 25 -1.95 -14.89 -9.15
C LEU A 25 -2.09 -16.02 -8.13
N ASP A 26 -1.48 -17.16 -8.44
CA ASP A 26 -1.18 -18.15 -7.42
C ASP A 26 -0.09 -17.64 -6.47
N ARG A 27 0.32 -18.45 -5.50
CA ARG A 27 1.35 -18.07 -4.53
C ARG A 27 2.66 -17.64 -5.20
N GLN A 28 3.12 -18.37 -6.23
CA GLN A 28 4.40 -18.06 -6.88
C GLN A 28 4.30 -16.75 -7.66
N GLY A 29 3.19 -16.52 -8.36
CA GLY A 29 2.92 -15.27 -9.06
C GLY A 29 2.84 -14.08 -8.10
N TYR A 30 2.15 -14.25 -6.96
CA TYR A 30 2.04 -13.23 -5.92
C TYR A 30 3.40 -12.88 -5.32
N ASP A 31 4.19 -13.89 -4.95
CA ASP A 31 5.54 -13.74 -4.40
C ASP A 31 6.47 -12.96 -5.36
N ALA A 32 6.36 -13.21 -6.66
CA ALA A 32 7.13 -12.49 -7.68
C ALA A 32 6.64 -11.04 -7.84
N ALA A 33 5.32 -10.83 -7.91
CA ALA A 33 4.71 -9.51 -8.04
C ALA A 33 4.99 -8.61 -6.82
N LEU A 34 4.96 -9.17 -5.60
CA LEU A 34 5.28 -8.47 -4.36
C LEU A 34 6.73 -7.96 -4.39
N ARG A 35 7.69 -8.84 -4.73
CA ARG A 35 9.11 -8.44 -4.81
C ARG A 35 9.35 -7.38 -5.88
N GLN A 36 8.75 -7.54 -7.05
CA GLN A 36 8.85 -6.56 -8.13
C GLN A 36 8.27 -5.20 -7.70
N SER A 37 7.07 -5.20 -7.16
CA SER A 37 6.35 -3.97 -6.77
C SER A 37 6.98 -3.28 -5.55
N SER A 38 7.71 -4.00 -4.71
CA SER A 38 8.40 -3.40 -3.53
C SER A 38 9.38 -2.30 -3.92
N GLY A 39 9.95 -2.36 -5.13
CA GLY A 39 10.87 -1.36 -5.68
C GLY A 39 10.21 -0.04 -6.07
N ASP A 40 8.88 -0.01 -6.18
CA ASP A 40 8.13 1.22 -6.50
C ASP A 40 7.94 2.13 -5.29
N TYR A 41 8.24 1.63 -4.08
CA TYR A 41 8.04 2.34 -2.83
C TYR A 41 9.36 2.91 -2.31
N ARG A 42 9.32 4.17 -1.86
CA ARG A 42 10.36 4.77 -1.01
C ARG A 42 10.25 4.20 0.40
N TRP A 43 11.30 3.52 0.86
CA TRP A 43 11.41 2.98 2.22
C TRP A 43 12.29 3.87 3.09
N PRO A 44 12.00 4.02 4.40
CA PRO A 44 12.94 4.63 5.33
C PRO A 44 14.17 3.73 5.50
N ALA A 45 15.29 4.31 5.95
CA ALA A 45 16.56 3.58 6.07
C ALA A 45 16.54 2.47 7.14
N ASP A 46 15.74 2.65 8.19
CA ASP A 46 15.66 1.80 9.37
C ASP A 46 14.57 0.72 9.27
N TYR A 47 13.60 0.87 8.38
CA TYR A 47 12.50 -0.08 8.19
C TYR A 47 12.33 -0.50 6.73
N ARG A 48 12.86 -1.69 6.41
CA ARG A 48 12.49 -2.45 5.21
C ARG A 48 11.76 -3.74 5.60
N PRO A 49 10.69 -4.14 4.90
CA PRO A 49 10.00 -5.38 5.21
C PRO A 49 10.83 -6.58 4.78
N ASP A 50 10.78 -7.65 5.57
CA ASP A 50 11.19 -8.99 5.13
C ASP A 50 10.15 -9.48 4.12
N LEU A 51 10.47 -9.42 2.83
CA LEU A 51 9.53 -9.73 1.75
C LEU A 51 9.13 -11.21 1.73
N ASP A 52 10.01 -12.11 2.18
CA ASP A 52 9.69 -13.54 2.23
C ASP A 52 8.67 -13.82 3.32
N ARG A 53 8.81 -13.20 4.49
CA ARG A 53 7.81 -13.28 5.56
C ARG A 53 6.52 -12.56 5.21
N LEU A 54 6.61 -11.39 4.59
CA LEU A 54 5.44 -10.63 4.17
C LEU A 54 4.63 -11.42 3.15
N SER A 55 5.29 -12.04 2.17
CA SER A 55 4.61 -12.94 1.24
C SER A 55 4.08 -14.19 1.94
N GLY A 56 4.84 -14.75 2.87
CA GLY A 56 4.43 -15.91 3.66
C GLY A 56 3.10 -15.72 4.40
N SER A 57 2.80 -14.51 4.87
CA SER A 57 1.58 -14.17 5.60
C SER A 57 0.45 -13.61 4.74
N SER A 58 0.73 -13.14 3.52
CA SER A 58 -0.25 -12.43 2.67
C SER A 58 -0.58 -13.11 1.35
N ALA A 59 0.29 -14.01 0.87
CA ALA A 59 0.05 -14.76 -0.36
C ALA A 59 -1.17 -15.71 -0.21
N PRO A 60 -1.88 -16.00 -1.31
CA PRO A 60 -3.00 -16.92 -1.29
C PRO A 60 -2.61 -18.32 -0.77
N GLY A 61 -3.57 -19.01 -0.17
CA GLY A 61 -3.40 -20.38 0.30
C GLY A 61 -3.13 -21.38 -0.84
N SER A 62 -2.76 -22.60 -0.48
CA SER A 62 -2.55 -23.67 -1.47
C SER A 62 -3.85 -23.95 -2.24
N GLY A 63 -3.80 -23.82 -3.57
CA GLY A 63 -4.97 -24.00 -4.45
C GLY A 63 -5.89 -22.78 -4.54
N GLU A 64 -5.53 -21.67 -3.89
CA GLU A 64 -6.20 -20.38 -4.00
C GLU A 64 -5.43 -19.45 -4.94
N ALA A 65 -6.08 -18.36 -5.36
CA ALA A 65 -5.45 -17.32 -6.13
C ALA A 65 -5.94 -15.94 -5.67
N ALA A 66 -5.06 -14.95 -5.71
CA ALA A 66 -5.34 -13.57 -5.39
C ALA A 66 -5.46 -12.73 -6.66
N LEU A 67 -6.17 -11.61 -6.59
CA LEU A 67 -6.22 -10.65 -7.70
C LEU A 67 -4.83 -10.04 -7.89
N ALA A 68 -4.34 -9.98 -9.13
CA ALA A 68 -3.15 -9.20 -9.45
C ALA A 68 -3.34 -7.73 -9.01
N GLY A 69 -2.32 -7.16 -8.37
CA GLY A 69 -2.38 -5.84 -7.76
C GLY A 69 -2.73 -5.84 -6.27
N SER A 70 -3.23 -6.96 -5.71
CA SER A 70 -3.53 -7.06 -4.29
C SER A 70 -2.27 -7.03 -3.40
N GLU A 71 -1.12 -7.47 -3.92
CA GLU A 71 0.19 -7.35 -3.29
C GLU A 71 0.59 -5.89 -3.01
N ARG A 72 0.12 -4.95 -3.85
CA ARG A 72 0.39 -3.52 -3.68
C ARG A 72 -0.35 -2.95 -2.47
N ILE A 73 -1.51 -3.49 -2.12
CA ILE A 73 -2.24 -3.13 -0.89
C ILE A 73 -1.37 -3.46 0.33
N ILE A 74 -0.78 -4.66 0.33
CA ILE A 74 0.06 -5.14 1.43
C ILE A 74 1.35 -4.31 1.53
N LEU A 75 2.00 -4.02 0.40
CA LEU A 75 3.18 -3.15 0.37
C LEU A 75 2.87 -1.72 0.82
N GLU A 76 1.70 -1.19 0.49
CA GLU A 76 1.29 0.15 0.90
C GLU A 76 1.05 0.24 2.41
N ILE A 77 0.42 -0.78 3.01
CA ILE A 77 0.28 -0.89 4.47
C ILE A 77 1.66 -1.00 5.11
N ALA A 78 2.53 -1.88 4.59
CA ALA A 78 3.88 -2.05 5.09
C ALA A 78 4.71 -0.77 5.00
N ASN A 79 4.62 -0.06 3.89
CA ASN A 79 5.34 1.19 3.69
C ASN A 79 4.84 2.29 4.63
N SER A 80 3.52 2.40 4.81
CA SER A 80 2.94 3.34 5.77
C SER A 80 3.46 3.06 7.18
N CYS A 81 3.39 1.80 7.62
CA CYS A 81 3.92 1.39 8.91
C CYS A 81 5.42 1.67 9.08
N ALA A 82 6.23 1.46 8.04
CA ALA A 82 7.65 1.75 8.07
C ALA A 82 7.91 3.24 8.38
N TRP A 83 7.20 4.15 7.71
CA TRP A 83 7.38 5.59 7.90
C TRP A 83 6.86 6.11 9.24
N TYR A 84 5.72 5.60 9.73
CA TYR A 84 5.23 5.95 11.06
C TYR A 84 6.16 5.48 12.17
N LYS A 85 6.70 4.26 12.08
CA LYS A 85 7.67 3.73 13.05
C LYS A 85 9.00 4.46 12.99
N SER A 86 9.50 4.74 11.78
CA SER A 86 10.73 5.53 11.57
C SER A 86 10.63 6.92 12.20
N TRP A 87 9.48 7.59 12.03
CA TRP A 87 9.21 8.86 12.68
C TRP A 87 9.22 8.76 14.22
N ASP A 88 8.53 7.77 14.80
CA ASP A 88 8.44 7.65 16.26
C ASP A 88 9.82 7.30 16.88
N ASP A 89 10.58 6.43 16.22
CA ASP A 89 11.95 6.08 16.61
C ASP A 89 12.89 7.29 16.51
N ALA A 90 12.82 8.07 15.44
CA ALA A 90 13.59 9.31 15.29
C ALA A 90 13.26 10.32 16.40
N ARG A 91 11.98 10.47 16.72
CA ARG A 91 11.51 11.31 17.83
C ARG A 91 12.05 10.81 19.17
N GLY A 92 12.05 9.50 19.41
CA GLY A 92 12.61 8.88 20.61
C GLY A 92 14.11 9.11 20.78
N ARG A 93 14.86 9.18 19.66
CA ARG A 93 16.29 9.52 19.65
C ARG A 93 16.60 11.02 19.62
N ALA A 94 15.58 11.88 19.62
CA ALA A 94 15.71 13.32 19.40
C ALA A 94 16.43 13.68 18.07
N ASP A 95 16.29 12.83 17.05
CA ASP A 95 16.79 13.06 15.70
C ASP A 95 15.75 13.85 14.89
N HIS A 96 15.84 15.17 14.99
CA HIS A 96 14.90 16.08 14.32
C HIS A 96 14.94 15.98 12.79
N SER A 97 16.10 15.66 12.21
CA SER A 97 16.24 15.58 10.75
C SER A 97 15.47 14.38 10.21
N SER A 98 15.69 13.21 10.80
CA SER A 98 15.00 11.98 10.38
C SER A 98 13.49 12.07 10.68
N ALA A 99 13.11 12.70 11.80
CA ALA A 99 11.70 12.93 12.11
C ALA A 99 11.01 13.80 11.06
N GLU A 100 11.62 14.92 10.65
CA GLU A 100 11.05 15.80 9.63
C GLU A 100 11.01 15.15 8.23
N GLU A 101 12.02 14.35 7.88
CA GLU A 101 12.00 13.55 6.65
C GLU A 101 10.79 12.62 6.62
N ALA A 102 10.58 11.87 7.70
CA ALA A 102 9.46 10.94 7.80
C ALA A 102 8.11 11.70 7.70
N LEU A 103 7.96 12.83 8.38
CA LEU A 103 6.74 13.66 8.29
C LEU A 103 6.50 14.22 6.89
N THR A 104 7.57 14.54 6.16
CA THR A 104 7.48 14.97 4.75
C THR A 104 6.98 13.83 3.88
N VAL A 105 7.50 12.62 4.08
CA VAL A 105 7.03 11.44 3.34
C VAL A 105 5.58 11.10 3.65
N LEU A 106 5.17 11.14 4.92
CA LEU A 106 3.78 10.92 5.32
C LEU A 106 2.82 11.93 4.66
N GLU A 107 3.22 13.20 4.55
CA GLU A 107 2.37 14.25 3.98
C GLU A 107 2.36 14.29 2.45
N GLU A 108 3.52 14.08 1.81
CA GLU A 108 3.70 14.39 0.39
C GLU A 108 3.81 13.15 -0.49
N VAL A 109 4.37 12.06 0.03
CA VAL A 109 4.70 10.86 -0.77
C VAL A 109 3.68 9.76 -0.58
N LEU A 110 3.38 9.36 0.68
CA LEU A 110 2.41 8.29 0.94
C LEU A 110 1.05 8.53 0.28
N PRO A 111 0.49 9.76 0.26
CA PRO A 111 -0.79 10.00 -0.39
C PRO A 111 -0.75 9.84 -1.91
N GLY A 112 0.42 9.74 -2.52
CA GLY A 112 0.60 9.47 -3.95
C GLY A 112 0.55 7.98 -4.30
N TYR A 113 0.72 7.09 -3.33
CA TYR A 113 0.58 5.65 -3.57
C TYR A 113 -0.89 5.26 -3.72
N GLY A 114 -1.08 4.20 -4.50
CA GLY A 114 -2.37 3.52 -4.64
C GLY A 114 -2.19 2.04 -4.29
N PRO A 115 -3.28 1.35 -3.91
CA PRO A 115 -4.68 1.77 -4.06
C PRO A 115 -5.35 2.45 -2.85
N GLN A 116 -4.62 3.18 -1.98
CA GLN A 116 -5.23 3.89 -0.84
C GLN A 116 -6.53 4.65 -1.18
N ASN A 117 -7.49 4.56 -0.27
CA ASN A 117 -8.72 5.35 -0.35
C ASN A 117 -8.45 6.82 0.07
N PRO A 118 -9.35 7.77 -0.25
CA PRO A 118 -9.18 9.18 0.11
C PRO A 118 -9.00 9.44 1.61
N ASP A 119 -9.56 8.56 2.46
CA ASP A 119 -9.48 8.70 3.91
C ASP A 119 -8.08 8.38 4.45
N GLY A 120 -7.43 7.32 3.95
CA GLY A 120 -6.04 7.00 4.28
C GLY A 120 -5.09 8.13 3.90
N ARG A 121 -5.27 8.69 2.70
CA ARG A 121 -4.52 9.87 2.24
C ARG A 121 -4.71 11.08 3.15
N ARG A 122 -5.94 11.36 3.56
CA ARG A 122 -6.24 12.46 4.49
C ARG A 122 -5.62 12.20 5.86
N TYR A 123 -5.73 10.97 6.36
CA TYR A 123 -5.18 10.56 7.64
C TYR A 123 -3.66 10.77 7.69
N ALA A 124 -2.93 10.34 6.66
CA ALA A 124 -1.47 10.51 6.60
C ALA A 124 -1.05 11.99 6.67
N ARG A 125 -1.73 12.87 5.92
CA ARG A 125 -1.49 14.32 5.97
C ARG A 125 -1.81 14.92 7.34
N GLU A 126 -2.95 14.53 7.92
CA GLU A 126 -3.37 15.05 9.23
C GLU A 126 -2.44 14.58 10.35
N ALA A 127 -2.04 13.31 10.33
CA ALA A 127 -1.10 12.77 11.30
C ALA A 127 0.25 13.49 11.21
N ALA A 128 0.77 13.73 10.01
CA ALA A 128 2.00 14.49 9.82
C ALA A 128 1.88 15.94 10.33
N SER A 129 0.80 16.63 9.98
CA SER A 129 0.51 18.01 10.40
C SER A 129 0.43 18.15 11.93
N ARG A 130 -0.30 17.23 12.60
CA ARG A 130 -0.42 17.22 14.07
C ARG A 130 0.91 16.88 14.75
N ALA A 131 1.64 15.91 14.22
CA ALA A 131 2.95 15.54 14.74
C ALA A 131 3.95 16.70 14.66
N ARG A 132 3.96 17.48 13.56
CA ARG A 132 4.74 18.73 13.47
C ARG A 132 4.34 19.76 14.53
N ALA A 133 3.06 19.82 14.88
CA ALA A 133 2.54 20.67 15.96
C ALA A 133 2.79 20.12 17.38
N GLY A 134 3.46 18.98 17.51
CA GLY A 134 3.78 18.35 18.80
C GLY A 134 2.71 17.39 19.33
N ASP A 135 1.68 17.07 18.54
CA ASP A 135 0.66 16.08 18.87
C ASP A 135 0.92 14.75 18.14
N PRO A 136 1.45 13.71 18.82
CA PRO A 136 1.77 12.42 18.22
C PRO A 136 0.57 11.48 18.10
N SER A 137 -0.63 11.88 18.54
CA SER A 137 -1.74 10.95 18.82
C SER A 137 -2.18 10.12 17.62
N LEU A 138 -2.34 10.72 16.44
CA LEU A 138 -2.75 10.00 15.23
C LEU A 138 -1.65 9.06 14.72
N ALA A 139 -0.40 9.50 14.70
CA ALA A 139 0.71 8.65 14.28
C ALA A 139 0.86 7.41 15.18
N ARG A 140 0.67 7.58 16.49
CA ARG A 140 0.65 6.47 17.45
C ARG A 140 -0.55 5.55 17.25
N GLN A 141 -1.76 6.11 17.13
CA GLN A 141 -2.96 5.33 16.87
C GLN A 141 -2.83 4.47 15.60
N PHE A 142 -2.26 5.02 14.53
CA PHE A 142 -2.03 4.25 13.31
C PHE A 142 -1.09 3.07 13.55
N THR A 143 0.03 3.31 14.24
CA THR A 143 1.03 2.28 14.54
C THR A 143 0.44 1.16 15.41
N GLU A 144 -0.23 1.54 16.50
CA GLU A 144 -0.86 0.61 17.44
C GLU A 144 -1.96 -0.22 16.77
N ALA A 145 -2.74 0.37 15.86
CA ALA A 145 -3.85 -0.31 15.20
C ALA A 145 -3.44 -1.20 14.02
N ASN A 146 -2.34 -0.87 13.32
CA ASN A 146 -2.05 -1.48 12.01
C ASN A 146 -0.66 -2.12 11.90
N CYS A 147 0.30 -1.73 12.73
CA CYS A 147 1.71 -2.01 12.47
C CYS A 147 2.33 -3.00 13.45
N ASP A 148 1.92 -2.95 14.71
CA ASP A 148 2.54 -3.76 15.75
C ASP A 148 2.14 -5.23 15.65
N GLY A 149 3.15 -6.11 15.54
CA GLY A 149 2.97 -7.56 15.38
C GLY A 149 2.50 -8.02 14.01
N VAL A 150 2.28 -7.10 13.05
CA VAL A 150 1.73 -7.41 11.72
C VAL A 150 2.84 -7.61 10.66
N ILE A 151 3.92 -6.83 10.73
CA ILE A 151 4.99 -6.82 9.71
C ILE A 151 6.33 -7.18 10.36
N ALA A 152 7.03 -8.14 9.76
CA ALA A 152 8.43 -8.44 10.08
C ALA A 152 9.36 -7.50 9.30
N TRP A 153 10.37 -6.96 9.99
CA TRP A 153 11.30 -5.96 9.45
C TRP A 153 12.72 -6.49 9.36
N ASP A 154 13.38 -6.24 8.25
CA ASP A 154 14.82 -6.37 8.08
C ASP A 154 15.50 -5.10 8.61
N ARG A 155 15.64 -5.00 9.94
CA ARG A 155 16.32 -3.87 10.56
C ARG A 155 17.80 -3.89 10.18
N THR A 156 18.24 -2.89 9.40
CA THR A 156 19.67 -2.64 9.13
C THR A 156 20.11 -1.41 9.92
N GLY A 157 20.17 -1.55 11.24
CA GLY A 157 20.60 -0.48 12.15
C GLY A 157 20.63 -1.01 13.59
N THR A 158 21.67 -0.65 14.34
CA THR A 158 21.94 -1.11 15.72
C THR A 158 20.83 -0.66 16.68
N GLY A 159 19.76 -1.43 16.73
CA GLY A 159 18.71 -1.38 17.73
C GLY A 159 18.33 -2.81 18.07
N ALA A 160 19.26 -3.48 18.76
CA ALA A 160 19.02 -4.77 19.38
C ALA A 160 17.95 -4.61 20.48
N ASP A 161 16.95 -5.48 20.38
CA ASP A 161 16.16 -6.09 21.45
C ASP A 161 15.11 -5.27 22.22
N GLY A 162 13.95 -5.94 22.37
CA GLY A 162 12.75 -5.54 23.07
C GLY A 162 11.54 -6.28 22.53
#